data_AF-A0A7V2ZH72-F1
#
_entry.id   AF-A0A7V2ZH72-F1
#
_cell.length_a   1.000
_cell.length_b   1.000
_cell.length_c   1.000
_cell.angle_alpha   90.00
_cell.angle_beta   90.00
_cell.angle_gamma   90.00
#
_symmetry.space_group_name_H-M   'P 1'
#
loop_
_entity.id
_entity.type
_entity.pdbx_description
1 polymer ?
#
loop_
_entity_poly.entity_id
_entity_poly.type
_entity_poly.pdbx_seq_one_letter_code
_entity_poly.pdbx_strand_id
1 'polypeptide(L)'
;MSSKNKIIKHLIDLAQKYGYLTFNDINKTFDEYEIDKEKVDDFVEQLTEMGIKIIGAEEEKNLLKDIQAVSEEIIQGEPLRLFINEINKFGVMDRETEIAIAKRIRANEAKLLSLVLSSPIALREINHWVELVKQREMSPKELMKRGRKTRRTLKKMRRKLASTVKTVNKLIKKLAKLQRKLESKKLSLKKKMEYQTKFNKIKKKVVDKINSLNLNPEKVKRLIKKTQTVTDKVIQLIKEEKRYESMFSASYDTVANWFKNLKSRKITPSQFKRITGYNVTAAQTLFANFQKVHTKLLHYKKELNMSEEEIIQLNKQISEIKSEIEKDKLEIIQVNLGLVVSFAKKFAMLTGADVNDLIQEGATGLAKAVEKFEWRKGYKFSTYAHWWIRQAISRYMAEYTKTIRLPVHIRELVSKMIKVYKTFKQKSDEEITTKDY
;
A
#
# COMPACT_ATOMS: atom_id res chain seq x y z
N MET A 1 49.16 0.68 -1.00
CA MET A 1 48.33 1.40 -2.00
C MET A 1 48.02 2.77 -1.45
N SER A 2 48.60 3.82 -2.05
CA SER A 2 48.53 5.22 -1.58
C SER A 2 47.09 5.68 -1.31
N SER A 3 46.88 6.45 -0.23
CA SER A 3 45.58 7.05 0.12
C SER A 3 44.93 7.80 -1.05
N LYS A 4 45.75 8.39 -1.94
CA LYS A 4 45.32 9.01 -3.20
C LYS A 4 44.51 8.07 -4.10
N ASN A 5 44.93 6.82 -4.27
CA ASN A 5 44.25 5.87 -5.17
C ASN A 5 42.89 5.38 -4.61
N LYS A 6 42.67 5.43 -3.30
CA LYS A 6 41.38 5.10 -2.70
C LYS A 6 40.37 6.22 -2.88
N ILE A 7 40.81 7.47 -2.76
CA ILE A 7 39.98 8.68 -2.92
C ILE A 7 39.57 8.84 -4.38
N ILE A 8 40.52 8.73 -5.32
CA ILE A 8 40.22 8.76 -6.76
C ILE A 8 39.22 7.65 -7.11
N LYS A 9 39.41 6.44 -6.59
CA LYS A 9 38.49 5.33 -6.87
C LYS A 9 37.09 5.56 -6.27
N HIS A 10 36.99 6.20 -5.10
CA HIS A 10 35.72 6.56 -4.48
C HIS A 10 35.02 7.70 -5.26
N LEU A 11 35.76 8.74 -5.66
CA LEU A 11 35.25 9.85 -6.44
C LEU A 11 34.84 9.40 -7.85
N ILE A 12 35.59 8.49 -8.48
CA ILE A 12 35.22 7.88 -9.76
C ILE A 12 33.98 6.98 -9.60
N ASP A 13 33.84 6.22 -8.51
CA ASP A 13 32.64 5.39 -8.30
C ASP A 13 31.39 6.25 -8.03
N LEU A 14 31.55 7.40 -7.35
CA LEU A 14 30.51 8.42 -7.22
C LEU A 14 30.20 9.07 -8.58
N ALA A 15 31.21 9.54 -9.31
CA ALA A 15 31.07 10.13 -10.64
C ALA A 15 30.42 9.17 -11.65
N GLN A 16 30.77 7.89 -11.63
CA GLN A 16 30.14 6.86 -12.47
C GLN A 16 28.69 6.54 -12.05
N LYS A 17 28.31 6.80 -10.79
CA LYS A 17 26.93 6.64 -10.31
C LYS A 17 26.04 7.84 -10.62
N TYR A 18 26.58 9.05 -10.56
CA TYR A 18 25.83 10.31 -10.69
C TYR A 18 25.96 10.99 -12.05
N GLY A 19 27.04 10.73 -12.79
CA GLY A 19 27.36 11.34 -14.08
C GLY A 19 27.94 12.76 -13.98
N TYR A 20 28.16 13.26 -12.76
CA TYR A 20 28.83 14.52 -12.42
C TYR A 20 29.34 14.45 -10.97
N LEU A 21 30.25 15.35 -10.60
CA LEU A 21 30.73 15.55 -9.23
C LEU A 21 30.49 17.00 -8.82
N THR A 22 30.06 17.27 -7.59
CA THR A 22 29.97 18.65 -7.09
C THR A 22 31.22 19.05 -6.33
N PHE A 23 31.58 20.33 -6.34
CA PHE A 23 32.69 20.85 -5.53
C PHE A 23 32.54 20.55 -4.02
N ASN A 24 31.30 20.48 -3.54
CA ASN A 24 31.00 20.11 -2.15
C ASN A 24 31.22 18.63 -1.86
N ASP A 25 30.99 17.74 -2.83
CA ASP A 25 31.27 16.30 -2.66
C ASP A 25 32.77 16.04 -2.69
N ILE A 26 33.52 16.76 -3.52
CA ILE A 26 34.99 16.74 -3.53
C ILE A 26 35.49 17.24 -2.17
N ASN A 27 35.09 18.43 -1.72
CA ASN A 27 35.54 18.98 -0.44
C ASN A 27 35.17 18.09 0.77
N LYS A 28 33.97 17.49 0.80
CA LYS A 28 33.61 16.53 1.86
C LYS A 28 34.47 15.28 1.86
N THR A 29 34.80 14.74 0.68
CA THR A 29 35.74 13.62 0.62
C THR A 29 37.16 14.04 0.97
N PHE A 30 37.56 15.28 0.75
CA PHE A 30 38.89 15.75 1.19
C PHE A 30 38.92 16.03 2.70
N ASP A 31 37.83 16.53 3.28
CA ASP A 31 37.66 16.70 4.73
C ASP A 31 37.60 15.34 5.46
N GLU A 32 36.96 14.32 4.87
CA GLU A 32 36.91 12.95 5.43
C GLU A 32 38.27 12.22 5.42
N TYR A 33 39.21 12.66 4.59
CA TYR A 33 40.54 12.06 4.45
C TYR A 33 41.68 12.99 4.90
N GLU A 34 41.38 14.14 5.54
CA GLU A 34 42.33 15.13 6.10
C GLU A 34 43.45 15.56 5.12
N ILE A 35 43.09 16.05 3.92
CA ILE A 35 44.06 16.51 2.90
C ILE A 35 44.06 18.03 2.77
N ASP A 36 45.25 18.61 2.55
CA ASP A 36 45.45 20.05 2.26
C ASP A 36 44.65 20.52 1.04
N LYS A 37 43.94 21.63 1.23
CA LYS A 37 43.06 22.26 0.24
C LYS A 37 43.81 22.76 -1.01
N GLU A 38 45.11 22.98 -0.93
CA GLU A 38 45.96 23.41 -2.06
C GLU A 38 46.09 22.34 -3.15
N LYS A 39 45.82 21.07 -2.85
CA LYS A 39 45.89 19.98 -3.85
C LYS A 39 44.55 19.73 -4.54
N VAL A 40 43.48 20.42 -4.16
CA VAL A 40 42.14 20.20 -4.73
C VAL A 40 42.15 20.53 -6.23
N ASP A 41 42.88 21.55 -6.65
CA ASP A 41 42.94 21.99 -8.05
C ASP A 41 43.63 20.95 -8.96
N ASP A 42 44.74 20.35 -8.53
CA ASP A 42 45.41 19.24 -9.25
C ASP A 42 44.46 18.03 -9.46
N PHE A 43 43.60 17.73 -8.47
CA PHE A 43 42.64 16.64 -8.56
C PHE A 43 41.42 16.99 -9.41
N VAL A 44 40.99 18.25 -9.41
CA VAL A 44 39.94 18.76 -10.28
C VAL A 44 40.40 18.69 -11.74
N GLU A 45 41.64 19.05 -12.02
CA GLU A 45 42.24 18.99 -13.36
C GLU A 45 42.32 17.53 -13.87
N GLN A 46 42.81 16.61 -13.04
CA GLN A 46 42.84 15.16 -13.35
C GLN A 46 41.44 14.55 -13.58
N LEU A 47 40.45 14.94 -12.79
CA LEU A 47 39.07 14.46 -12.96
C LEU A 47 38.43 15.02 -14.24
N THR A 48 38.81 16.23 -14.64
CA THR A 48 38.34 16.87 -15.87
C THR A 48 38.97 16.24 -17.11
N GLU A 49 40.28 15.93 -17.08
CA GLU A 49 40.95 15.13 -18.12
C GLU A 49 40.34 13.73 -18.28
N MET A 50 39.85 13.13 -17.19
CA MET A 50 39.14 11.85 -17.21
C MET A 50 37.69 11.95 -17.72
N GLY A 51 37.25 13.13 -18.17
CA GLY A 51 35.93 13.36 -18.77
C GLY A 51 34.78 13.41 -17.76
N ILE A 52 35.06 13.67 -16.48
CA ILE A 52 34.04 13.81 -15.44
C ILE A 52 33.66 15.28 -15.30
N LYS A 53 32.38 15.60 -15.55
CA LYS A 53 31.87 16.97 -15.45
C LYS A 53 31.73 17.39 -13.98
N ILE A 54 32.51 18.38 -13.56
CA ILE A 54 32.46 18.96 -12.20
C ILE A 54 31.51 20.15 -12.23
N ILE A 55 30.55 20.17 -11.32
CA ILE A 55 29.43 21.11 -11.32
C ILE A 55 29.48 21.98 -10.06
N GLY A 56 29.38 23.30 -10.22
CA GLY A 56 29.33 24.26 -9.12
C GLY A 56 27.97 24.26 -8.37
N ALA A 57 27.95 24.77 -7.13
CA ALA A 57 26.69 24.92 -6.37
C ALA A 57 25.69 25.90 -7.03
N GLU A 58 26.20 26.84 -7.83
CA GLU A 58 25.38 27.71 -8.68
C GLU A 58 24.87 27.00 -9.94
N GLU A 59 25.59 26.01 -10.45
CA GLU A 59 25.17 25.19 -11.58
C GLU A 59 24.14 24.12 -11.19
N GLU A 60 24.04 23.71 -9.93
CA GLU A 60 22.92 22.88 -9.44
C GLU A 60 21.60 23.68 -9.40
N LYS A 61 21.68 24.98 -9.06
CA LYS A 61 20.58 25.95 -9.17
C LYS A 61 20.29 26.34 -10.63
N ASN A 62 21.30 26.47 -11.47
CA ASN A 62 21.10 26.71 -12.90
C ASN A 62 20.62 25.45 -13.61
N LEU A 63 20.96 24.23 -13.18
CA LEU A 63 20.33 23.00 -13.66
C LEU A 63 18.83 22.99 -13.36
N LEU A 64 18.40 23.47 -12.18
CA LEU A 64 16.97 23.66 -11.86
C LEU A 64 16.29 24.74 -12.74
N LYS A 65 17.01 25.78 -13.17
CA LYS A 65 16.51 26.83 -14.08
C LYS A 65 16.57 26.42 -15.57
N ASP A 66 17.57 25.65 -15.97
CA ASP A 66 17.74 25.09 -17.31
C ASP A 66 16.76 23.92 -17.51
N ILE A 67 16.37 23.20 -16.45
CA ILE A 67 15.20 22.29 -16.42
C ILE A 67 13.90 23.05 -16.71
N GLN A 68 13.84 24.35 -16.39
CA GLN A 68 12.70 25.24 -16.66
C GLN A 68 12.74 25.80 -18.10
N ALA A 69 13.92 26.05 -18.68
CA ALA A 69 14.07 26.49 -20.07
C ALA A 69 13.93 25.33 -21.09
N VAL A 70 14.47 24.14 -20.78
CA VAL A 70 14.31 22.91 -21.58
C VAL A 70 12.89 22.31 -21.46
N SER A 71 12.00 22.97 -20.70
CA SER A 71 10.59 22.60 -20.62
C SER A 71 9.84 22.84 -21.94
N GLU A 72 10.36 23.63 -22.87
CA GLU A 72 9.66 23.97 -24.11
C GLU A 72 10.05 23.13 -25.33
N GLU A 73 11.31 22.67 -25.46
CA GLU A 73 11.77 22.01 -26.69
C GLU A 73 11.61 20.49 -26.73
N ILE A 74 11.66 19.79 -25.58
CA ILE A 74 11.62 18.30 -25.55
C ILE A 74 10.17 17.75 -25.49
N ILE A 75 9.17 18.62 -25.29
CA ILE A 75 7.77 18.21 -25.17
C ILE A 75 7.08 18.26 -26.54
N GLN A 76 7.36 17.30 -27.40
CA GLN A 76 6.47 17.02 -28.53
C GLN A 76 5.24 16.26 -28.02
N GLY A 77 4.25 17.01 -27.53
CA GLY A 77 2.92 16.50 -27.19
C GLY A 77 2.17 17.40 -26.19
N GLU A 78 1.00 17.91 -26.60
CA GLU A 78 0.05 18.62 -25.71
C GLU A 78 -0.20 17.93 -24.34
N PRO A 79 -0.30 16.58 -24.23
CA PRO A 79 -0.62 15.92 -22.97
C PRO A 79 0.44 16.11 -21.87
N LEU A 80 1.72 16.06 -22.23
CA LEU A 80 2.81 16.16 -21.24
C LEU A 80 2.97 17.60 -20.73
N ARG A 81 2.69 18.59 -21.60
CA ARG A 81 2.70 20.02 -21.22
C ARG A 81 1.55 20.33 -20.26
N LEU A 82 0.35 19.80 -20.53
CA LEU A 82 -0.79 19.90 -19.61
C LEU A 82 -0.48 19.27 -18.25
N PHE A 83 0.10 18.07 -18.25
CA PHE A 83 0.47 17.35 -17.03
C PHE A 83 1.51 18.10 -16.18
N ILE A 84 2.57 18.64 -16.79
CA ILE A 84 3.59 19.41 -16.08
C ILE A 84 3.01 20.71 -15.51
N ASN A 85 2.13 21.37 -16.27
CA ASN A 85 1.41 22.55 -15.77
C ASN A 85 0.50 22.22 -14.58
N GLU A 86 -0.12 21.04 -14.55
CA GLU A 86 -0.87 20.58 -13.37
C GLU A 86 0.04 20.31 -12.18
N ILE A 87 1.20 19.65 -12.38
CA ILE A 87 2.15 19.37 -11.30
C ILE A 87 2.68 20.67 -10.67
N ASN A 88 3.03 21.66 -11.49
CA ASN A 88 3.60 22.92 -11.01
C ASN A 88 2.65 23.71 -10.11
N LYS A 89 1.33 23.45 -10.17
CA LYS A 89 0.33 24.06 -9.27
C LYS A 89 0.45 23.59 -7.82
N PHE A 90 1.01 22.40 -7.56
CA PHE A 90 1.04 21.80 -6.22
C PHE A 90 2.18 22.32 -5.31
N GLY A 91 3.06 23.18 -5.83
CA GLY A 91 4.12 23.81 -5.04
C GLY A 91 5.18 22.84 -4.50
N VAL A 92 5.94 23.27 -3.50
CA VAL A 92 6.97 22.47 -2.81
C VAL A 92 6.53 22.23 -1.37
N MET A 93 6.74 21.01 -0.86
CA MET A 93 6.39 20.64 0.50
C MET A 93 7.57 20.86 1.45
N ASP A 94 7.30 21.52 2.58
CA ASP A 94 8.27 21.65 3.67
C ASP A 94 8.48 20.32 4.41
N ARG A 95 9.65 20.18 5.04
CA ARG A 95 9.98 18.96 5.81
C ARG A 95 8.99 18.71 6.96
N GLU A 96 8.48 19.76 7.58
CA GLU A 96 7.54 19.63 8.69
C GLU A 96 6.18 19.11 8.23
N THR A 97 5.69 19.60 7.09
CA THR A 97 4.43 19.15 6.49
C THR A 97 4.55 17.72 5.96
N GLU A 98 5.69 17.35 5.35
CA GLU A 98 5.99 15.94 4.99
C GLU A 98 5.87 15.01 6.22
N ILE A 99 6.48 15.40 7.34
CA ILE A 99 6.45 14.61 8.57
C ILE A 99 5.03 14.57 9.16
N ALA A 100 4.29 15.69 9.11
CA ALA A 100 2.93 15.77 9.60
C ALA A 100 1.99 14.82 8.84
N ILE A 101 2.03 14.83 7.50
CA ILE A 101 1.22 13.95 6.67
C ILE A 101 1.63 12.49 6.88
N ALA A 102 2.94 12.19 6.95
CA ALA A 102 3.41 10.83 7.22
C ALA A 102 2.92 10.31 8.60
N LYS A 103 2.92 11.17 9.64
CA LYS A 103 2.34 10.85 10.95
C LYS A 103 0.83 10.59 10.85
N ARG A 104 0.08 11.44 10.13
CA ARG A 104 -1.36 11.32 9.90
C ARG A 104 -1.70 10.00 9.22
N ILE A 105 -0.99 9.63 8.16
CA ILE A 105 -1.14 8.36 7.45
C ILE A 105 -0.98 7.17 8.41
N ARG A 106 0.08 7.11 9.23
CA ARG A 106 0.28 5.97 10.14
C ARG A 106 -0.72 5.93 11.28
N ALA A 107 -1.13 7.09 11.78
CA ALA A 107 -2.18 7.17 12.79
C ALA A 107 -3.49 6.60 12.24
N ASN A 108 -3.86 6.97 11.01
CA ASN A 108 -5.03 6.48 10.31
C ASN A 108 -4.91 4.99 9.94
N GLU A 109 -3.75 4.52 9.48
CA GLU A 109 -3.49 3.08 9.24
C GLU A 109 -3.62 2.26 10.54
N ALA A 110 -3.12 2.77 11.66
CA ALA A 110 -3.26 2.12 12.97
C ALA A 110 -4.72 2.13 13.46
N LYS A 111 -5.44 3.24 13.27
CA LYS A 111 -6.87 3.37 13.58
C LYS A 111 -7.68 2.37 12.76
N LEU A 112 -7.46 2.31 11.45
CA LEU A 112 -8.10 1.36 10.53
C LEU A 112 -7.82 -0.08 10.95
N LEU A 113 -6.55 -0.40 11.26
CA LEU A 113 -6.18 -1.73 11.74
C LEU A 113 -6.92 -2.07 13.05
N SER A 114 -6.94 -1.17 14.02
CA SER A 114 -7.61 -1.40 15.30
C SER A 114 -9.12 -1.62 15.13
N LEU A 115 -9.75 -0.91 14.20
CA LEU A 115 -11.16 -1.05 13.86
C LEU A 115 -11.44 -2.42 13.26
N VAL A 116 -10.66 -2.83 12.26
CA VAL A 116 -10.79 -4.14 11.60
C VAL A 116 -10.52 -5.28 12.56
N LEU A 117 -9.45 -5.21 13.37
CA LEU A 117 -9.12 -6.25 14.36
C LEU A 117 -10.16 -6.39 15.46
N SER A 118 -10.93 -5.33 15.72
CA SER A 118 -12.03 -5.38 16.67
C SER A 118 -13.28 -6.04 16.11
N SER A 119 -13.37 -6.21 14.78
CA SER A 119 -14.50 -6.88 14.14
C SER A 119 -14.45 -8.41 14.36
N PRO A 120 -15.60 -9.07 14.53
CA PRO A 120 -15.71 -10.54 14.57
C PRO A 120 -15.20 -11.21 13.29
N ILE A 121 -15.28 -10.51 12.14
CA ILE A 121 -14.77 -10.98 10.84
C ILE A 121 -13.26 -11.25 10.92
N ALA A 122 -12.51 -10.33 11.53
CA ALA A 122 -11.06 -10.47 11.66
C ALA A 122 -10.68 -11.68 12.53
N LEU A 123 -11.42 -11.92 13.62
CA LEU A 123 -11.22 -13.11 14.44
C LEU A 123 -11.41 -14.39 13.64
N ARG A 124 -12.48 -14.47 12.84
CA ARG A 124 -12.79 -15.66 12.06
C ARG A 124 -11.66 -15.99 11.09
N GLU A 125 -11.11 -14.98 10.44
CA GLU A 125 -9.93 -15.15 9.58
C GLU A 125 -8.69 -15.61 10.34
N ILE A 126 -8.44 -15.06 11.53
CA ILE A 126 -7.30 -15.49 12.36
C ILE A 126 -7.49 -16.94 12.84
N ASN A 127 -8.71 -17.34 13.20
CA ASN A 127 -9.05 -18.71 13.56
C ASN A 127 -8.83 -19.65 12.36
N HIS A 128 -9.25 -19.23 11.17
CA HIS A 128 -9.01 -19.98 9.95
C HIS A 128 -7.51 -20.13 9.66
N TRP A 129 -6.69 -19.09 9.82
CA TRP A 129 -5.24 -19.21 9.70
C TRP A 129 -4.63 -20.18 10.72
N VAL A 130 -5.15 -20.21 11.96
CA VAL A 130 -4.72 -21.21 12.94
C VAL A 130 -5.00 -22.63 12.44
N GLU A 131 -6.17 -22.86 11.85
CA GLU A 131 -6.56 -24.17 11.34
C GLU A 131 -5.69 -24.60 10.16
N LEU A 132 -5.47 -23.71 9.18
CA LEU A 132 -4.55 -23.96 8.06
C LEU A 132 -3.13 -24.27 8.53
N VAL A 133 -2.66 -23.59 9.58
CA VAL A 133 -1.34 -23.86 10.19
C VAL A 133 -1.32 -25.20 10.94
N LYS A 134 -2.45 -25.68 11.48
CA LYS A 134 -2.53 -27.03 12.08
C LYS A 134 -2.51 -28.11 11.01
N GLN A 135 -3.29 -27.92 9.94
CA GLN A 135 -3.41 -28.82 8.79
C GLN A 135 -2.15 -28.84 7.91
N ARG A 136 -1.18 -27.95 8.17
CA ARG A 136 0.08 -27.78 7.42
C ARG A 136 -0.09 -27.23 6.00
N GLU A 137 -1.27 -26.72 5.66
CA GLU A 137 -1.53 -26.03 4.39
C GLU A 137 -0.87 -24.63 4.35
N MET A 138 -0.64 -24.01 5.51
CA MET A 138 0.04 -22.72 5.62
C MET A 138 1.27 -22.80 6.52
N SER A 139 2.38 -22.24 6.04
CA SER A 139 3.57 -22.09 6.87
C SER A 139 3.44 -20.87 7.79
N PRO A 140 3.80 -20.97 9.09
CA PRO A 140 3.86 -19.82 10.00
C PRO A 140 4.75 -18.68 9.48
N LYS A 141 5.69 -18.97 8.57
CA LYS A 141 6.57 -17.98 7.93
C LYS A 141 5.77 -16.91 7.18
N GLU A 142 4.66 -17.26 6.55
CA GLU A 142 3.84 -16.33 5.76
C GLU A 142 3.16 -15.25 6.60
N LEU A 143 2.90 -15.56 7.87
CA LEU A 143 2.27 -14.64 8.82
C LEU A 143 3.29 -13.66 9.42
N MET A 144 4.58 -13.89 9.23
CA MET A 144 5.66 -13.09 9.82
C MET A 144 6.26 -12.12 8.80
N LYS A 145 6.89 -11.04 9.30
CA LYS A 145 7.72 -10.15 8.46
C LYS A 145 8.81 -10.94 7.72
N ARG A 146 9.12 -10.51 6.49
CA ARG A 146 10.17 -11.09 5.63
C ARG A 146 11.51 -11.18 6.39
N GLY A 147 12.30 -12.21 6.08
CA GLY A 147 13.62 -12.46 6.68
C GLY A 147 13.90 -13.96 6.88
N ARG A 148 15.16 -14.30 7.16
CA ARG A 148 15.55 -15.67 7.53
C ARG A 148 14.89 -16.03 8.87
N LYS A 149 14.21 -17.18 8.92
CA LYS A 149 13.50 -17.66 10.12
C LYS A 149 13.98 -19.06 10.44
N THR A 150 14.41 -19.27 11.69
CA THR A 150 14.83 -20.59 12.17
C THR A 150 13.63 -21.44 12.55
N ARG A 151 13.78 -22.77 12.53
CA ARG A 151 12.72 -23.73 12.93
C ARG A 151 12.18 -23.45 14.34
N ARG A 152 13.04 -23.00 15.27
CA ARG A 152 12.66 -22.56 16.62
C ARG A 152 11.70 -21.36 16.58
N THR A 153 11.97 -20.35 15.75
CA THR A 153 11.09 -19.18 15.61
C THR A 153 9.72 -19.54 15.03
N LEU A 154 9.66 -20.47 14.07
CA LEU A 154 8.41 -20.96 13.50
C LEU A 154 7.57 -21.72 14.53
N LYS A 155 8.20 -22.57 15.36
CA LYS A 155 7.51 -23.29 16.45
C LYS A 155 6.99 -22.33 17.52
N LYS A 156 7.78 -21.31 17.89
CA LYS A 156 7.36 -20.23 18.80
C LYS A 156 6.16 -19.48 18.23
N MET A 157 6.19 -19.13 16.95
CA MET A 157 5.08 -18.43 16.30
C MET A 157 3.80 -19.28 16.27
N ARG A 158 3.89 -20.57 15.95
CA ARG A 158 2.74 -21.50 15.97
C ARG A 158 2.10 -21.57 17.36
N ARG A 159 2.91 -21.70 18.41
CA ARG A 159 2.43 -21.69 19.80
C ARG A 159 1.80 -20.35 20.18
N LYS A 160 2.44 -19.25 19.78
CA LYS A 160 1.94 -17.90 20.02
C LYS A 160 0.57 -17.71 19.37
N LEU A 161 0.42 -18.07 18.10
CA LEU A 161 -0.83 -18.00 17.34
C LEU A 161 -1.97 -18.79 18.00
N ALA A 162 -1.69 -20.03 18.40
CA ALA A 162 -2.67 -20.87 19.09
C ALA A 162 -3.08 -20.27 20.46
N SER A 163 -2.10 -19.76 21.22
CA SER A 163 -2.35 -19.13 22.52
C SER A 163 -3.16 -17.84 22.39
N THR A 164 -2.87 -17.01 21.39
CA THR A 164 -3.59 -15.75 21.14
C THR A 164 -5.03 -16.04 20.80
N VAL A 165 -5.30 -16.98 19.89
CA VAL A 165 -6.66 -17.38 19.53
C VAL A 165 -7.43 -17.90 20.74
N LYS A 166 -6.82 -18.79 21.56
CA LYS A 166 -7.47 -19.29 22.77
C LYS A 166 -7.82 -18.16 23.75
N THR A 167 -6.92 -17.20 23.94
CA THR A 167 -7.19 -16.03 24.81
C THR A 167 -8.25 -15.11 24.24
N VAL A 168 -8.21 -14.83 22.93
CA VAL A 168 -9.16 -13.92 22.28
C VAL A 168 -10.57 -14.53 22.26
N ASN A 169 -10.71 -15.82 21.97
CA ASN A 169 -12.01 -16.51 22.05
C ASN A 169 -12.60 -16.45 23.47
N LYS A 170 -11.78 -16.56 24.52
CA LYS A 170 -12.23 -16.35 25.92
C LYS A 170 -12.69 -14.92 26.17
N LEU A 171 -11.97 -13.91 25.66
CA LEU A 171 -12.33 -12.51 25.80
C LEU A 171 -13.63 -12.17 25.05
N ILE A 172 -13.85 -12.75 23.87
CA ILE A 172 -15.07 -12.53 23.09
C ILE A 172 -16.28 -13.18 23.74
N LYS A 173 -16.14 -14.39 24.32
CA LYS A 173 -17.19 -14.96 25.18
C LYS A 173 -17.55 -14.03 26.35
N LYS A 174 -16.57 -13.33 26.93
CA LYS A 174 -16.82 -12.31 27.97
C LYS A 174 -17.50 -11.07 27.40
N LEU A 175 -17.11 -10.60 26.21
CA LEU A 175 -17.77 -9.49 25.50
C LEU A 175 -19.24 -9.80 25.21
N ALA A 176 -19.55 -10.97 24.66
CA ALA A 176 -20.93 -11.38 24.39
C ALA A 176 -21.79 -11.42 25.66
N LYS A 177 -21.23 -11.90 26.78
CA LYS A 177 -21.92 -11.86 28.09
C LYS A 177 -22.18 -10.42 28.57
N LEU A 178 -21.24 -9.50 28.34
CA LEU A 178 -21.38 -8.09 28.71
C LEU A 178 -22.35 -7.36 27.80
N GLN A 179 -22.36 -7.65 26.50
CA GLN A 179 -23.28 -7.08 25.53
C GLN A 179 -24.73 -7.44 25.85
N ARG A 180 -25.01 -8.72 26.16
CA ARG A 180 -26.33 -9.15 26.67
C ARG A 180 -26.76 -8.43 27.95
N LYS A 181 -25.81 -8.12 28.85
CA LYS A 181 -26.09 -7.34 30.06
C LYS A 181 -26.41 -5.89 29.71
N LEU A 182 -25.70 -5.29 28.75
CA LEU A 182 -25.94 -3.93 28.26
C LEU A 182 -27.30 -3.78 27.55
N GLU A 183 -27.73 -4.80 26.80
CA GLU A 183 -29.02 -4.86 26.11
C GLU A 183 -30.20 -5.14 27.06
N SER A 184 -29.94 -5.61 28.29
CA SER A 184 -31.01 -5.86 29.26
C SER A 184 -31.65 -4.54 29.74
N LYS A 185 -32.98 -4.42 29.59
CA LYS A 185 -33.76 -3.19 29.82
C LYS A 185 -33.68 -2.60 31.25
N LYS A 186 -33.17 -3.33 32.26
CA LYS A 186 -33.16 -2.93 33.68
C LYS A 186 -31.76 -2.50 34.19
N LEU A 187 -31.15 -1.46 33.62
CA LEU A 187 -29.90 -0.89 34.18
C LEU A 187 -29.90 0.63 34.29
N SER A 188 -29.50 1.11 35.47
CA SER A 188 -29.16 2.51 35.76
C SER A 188 -28.08 3.04 34.80
N LEU A 189 -28.20 4.32 34.40
CA LEU A 189 -27.27 5.05 33.54
C LEU A 189 -25.80 4.91 34.00
N LYS A 190 -25.55 4.95 35.32
CA LYS A 190 -24.21 4.81 35.91
C LYS A 190 -23.62 3.42 35.67
N LYS A 191 -24.43 2.36 35.81
CA LYS A 191 -24.01 0.98 35.52
C LYS A 191 -23.82 0.75 34.01
N LYS A 192 -24.66 1.36 33.15
CA LYS A 192 -24.48 1.31 31.69
C LYS A 192 -23.13 1.90 31.27
N MET A 193 -22.76 3.05 31.80
CA MET A 193 -21.43 3.64 31.55
C MET A 193 -20.30 2.75 32.07
N GLU A 194 -20.43 2.18 33.26
CA GLU A 194 -19.43 1.26 33.81
C GLU A 194 -19.25 0.01 32.92
N TYR A 195 -20.34 -0.58 32.44
CA TYR A 195 -20.28 -1.70 31.50
C TYR A 195 -19.70 -1.31 30.15
N GLN A 196 -19.99 -0.10 29.65
CA GLN A 196 -19.41 0.42 28.42
C GLN A 196 -17.89 0.61 28.53
N THR A 197 -17.39 1.14 29.66
CA THR A 197 -15.95 1.26 29.89
C THR A 197 -15.28 -0.11 30.02
N LYS A 198 -15.91 -1.07 30.70
CA LYS A 198 -15.43 -2.47 30.77
C LYS A 198 -15.42 -3.13 29.39
N PHE A 199 -16.44 -2.89 28.57
CA PHE A 199 -16.55 -3.38 27.19
C PHE A 199 -15.40 -2.84 26.33
N ASN A 200 -15.18 -1.52 26.36
CA ASN A 200 -14.07 -0.87 25.64
C ASN A 200 -12.69 -1.35 26.11
N LYS A 201 -12.50 -1.56 27.43
CA LYS A 201 -11.25 -2.14 27.98
C LYS A 201 -10.99 -3.54 27.44
N ILE A 202 -12.01 -4.40 27.35
CA ILE A 202 -11.85 -5.76 26.82
C ILE A 202 -11.62 -5.72 25.30
N LYS A 203 -12.33 -4.86 24.57
CA LYS A 203 -12.11 -4.63 23.13
C LYS A 203 -10.65 -4.23 22.87
N LYS A 204 -10.11 -3.30 23.65
CA LYS A 204 -8.69 -2.90 23.59
C LYS A 204 -7.75 -4.07 23.86
N LYS A 205 -8.00 -4.87 24.90
CA LYS A 205 -7.20 -6.09 25.19
C LYS A 205 -7.21 -7.10 24.05
N VAL A 206 -8.33 -7.26 23.34
CA VAL A 206 -8.41 -8.13 22.16
C VAL A 206 -7.51 -7.59 21.05
N VAL A 207 -7.63 -6.29 20.73
CA VAL A 207 -6.81 -5.64 19.70
C VAL A 207 -5.33 -5.71 20.05
N ASP A 208 -4.93 -5.42 21.29
CA ASP A 208 -3.53 -5.48 21.73
C ASP A 208 -2.96 -6.90 21.61
N LYS A 209 -3.76 -7.92 21.96
CA LYS A 209 -3.34 -9.31 21.86
C LYS A 209 -3.15 -9.74 20.41
N ILE A 210 -4.00 -9.28 19.50
CA ILE A 210 -3.87 -9.56 18.07
C ILE A 210 -2.68 -8.76 17.48
N ASN A 211 -2.53 -7.48 17.82
CA ASN A 211 -1.39 -6.65 17.41
C ASN A 211 -0.06 -7.25 17.84
N SER A 212 0.00 -7.90 19.01
CA SER A 212 1.21 -8.59 19.46
C SER A 212 1.71 -9.69 18.51
N LEU A 213 0.88 -10.18 17.58
CA LEU A 213 1.29 -11.14 16.56
C LEU A 213 2.24 -10.54 15.52
N ASN A 214 2.29 -9.20 15.36
CA ASN A 214 3.12 -8.52 14.37
C ASN A 214 3.01 -9.15 12.99
N LEU A 215 1.77 -9.27 12.51
CA LEU A 215 1.44 -9.91 11.25
C LEU A 215 2.12 -9.22 10.06
N ASN A 216 2.35 -10.00 9.01
CA ASN A 216 2.84 -9.49 7.73
C ASN A 216 1.88 -8.41 7.17
N PRO A 217 2.38 -7.23 6.74
CA PRO A 217 1.54 -6.16 6.18
C PRO A 217 0.64 -6.62 5.02
N GLU A 218 1.09 -7.57 4.19
CA GLU A 218 0.24 -8.10 3.10
C GLU A 218 -0.96 -8.90 3.62
N LYS A 219 -0.78 -9.67 4.70
CA LYS A 219 -1.89 -10.39 5.34
C LYS A 219 -2.84 -9.40 6.02
N VAL A 220 -2.33 -8.30 6.56
CA VAL A 220 -3.14 -7.20 7.09
C VAL A 220 -3.97 -6.52 5.98
N LYS A 221 -3.35 -6.15 4.85
CA LYS A 221 -4.07 -5.61 3.68
C LYS A 221 -5.18 -6.57 3.21
N ARG A 222 -4.88 -7.88 3.14
CA ARG A 222 -5.87 -8.91 2.79
C ARG A 222 -7.02 -9.01 3.81
N LEU A 223 -6.73 -8.88 5.10
CA LEU A 223 -7.72 -8.90 6.16
C LEU A 223 -8.68 -7.70 6.07
N ILE A 224 -8.14 -6.51 5.82
CA ILE A 224 -8.92 -5.27 5.61
C ILE A 224 -9.82 -5.45 4.39
N LYS A 225 -9.27 -5.89 3.25
CA LYS A 225 -10.05 -6.13 2.03
C LYS A 225 -11.15 -7.16 2.24
N LYS A 226 -10.87 -8.26 2.96
CA LYS A 226 -11.88 -9.28 3.23
C LYS A 226 -13.00 -8.74 4.13
N THR A 227 -12.64 -7.97 5.15
CA THR A 227 -13.61 -7.30 6.02
C THR A 227 -14.53 -6.38 5.22
N GLN A 228 -13.96 -5.53 4.35
CA GLN A 228 -14.71 -4.68 3.41
C GLN A 228 -15.66 -5.52 2.55
N THR A 229 -15.16 -6.53 1.84
CA THR A 229 -16.00 -7.35 0.94
C THR A 229 -17.14 -8.05 1.66
N VAL A 230 -16.95 -8.48 2.91
CA VAL A 230 -18.02 -9.10 3.70
C VAL A 230 -19.05 -8.04 4.11
N THR A 231 -18.59 -6.88 4.60
CA THR A 231 -19.50 -5.79 4.97
C THR A 231 -20.28 -5.25 3.77
N ASP A 232 -19.65 -5.13 2.60
CA ASP A 232 -20.29 -4.66 1.37
C ASP A 232 -21.37 -5.65 0.91
N LYS A 233 -21.07 -6.95 0.95
CA LYS A 233 -22.06 -8.00 0.64
C LYS A 233 -23.25 -7.97 1.59
N VAL A 234 -23.01 -7.77 2.89
CA VAL A 234 -24.11 -7.66 3.86
C VAL A 234 -24.95 -6.40 3.57
N ILE A 235 -24.33 -5.28 3.24
CA ILE A 235 -25.05 -4.05 2.86
C ILE A 235 -25.86 -4.23 1.58
N GLN A 236 -25.32 -4.93 0.57
CA GLN A 236 -26.06 -5.26 -0.64
C GLN A 236 -27.28 -6.13 -0.33
N LEU A 237 -27.13 -7.16 0.53
CA LEU A 237 -28.24 -8.00 0.96
C LEU A 237 -29.30 -7.21 1.74
N ILE A 238 -28.90 -6.29 2.62
CA ILE A 238 -29.83 -5.40 3.34
C ILE A 238 -30.59 -4.51 2.35
N LYS A 239 -29.91 -3.97 1.32
CA LYS A 239 -30.56 -3.16 0.28
C LYS A 239 -31.52 -3.99 -0.58
N GLU A 240 -31.16 -5.22 -0.91
CA GLU A 240 -32.05 -6.15 -1.62
C GLU A 240 -33.27 -6.52 -0.79
N GLU A 241 -33.10 -6.81 0.50
CA GLU A 241 -34.20 -7.08 1.43
C GLU A 241 -35.18 -5.89 1.47
N LYS A 242 -34.67 -4.66 1.65
CA LYS A 242 -35.48 -3.45 1.63
C LYS A 242 -36.18 -3.20 0.29
N ARG A 243 -35.56 -3.56 -0.83
CA ARG A 243 -36.20 -3.48 -2.17
C ARG A 243 -37.39 -4.43 -2.25
N TYR A 244 -37.24 -5.67 -1.79
CA TYR A 244 -38.35 -6.62 -1.74
C TYR A 244 -39.44 -6.16 -0.78
N GLU A 245 -39.10 -5.64 0.40
CA GLU A 245 -40.07 -5.08 1.34
C GLU A 245 -40.84 -3.90 0.73
N SER A 246 -40.17 -3.07 -0.09
CA SER A 246 -40.81 -1.95 -0.80
C SER A 246 -41.73 -2.43 -1.92
N MET A 247 -41.35 -3.49 -2.65
CA MET A 247 -42.20 -4.09 -3.70
C MET A 247 -43.48 -4.71 -3.13
N PHE A 248 -43.39 -5.35 -1.96
CA PHE A 248 -44.53 -5.97 -1.30
C PHE A 248 -45.27 -5.03 -0.33
N SER A 249 -44.76 -3.82 -0.11
CA SER A 249 -45.25 -2.85 0.90
C SER A 249 -45.37 -3.44 2.32
N ALA A 250 -44.58 -4.48 2.62
CA ALA A 250 -44.72 -5.29 3.82
C ALA A 250 -43.39 -5.97 4.19
N SER A 251 -43.18 -6.20 5.49
CA SER A 251 -41.97 -6.87 5.99
C SER A 251 -41.96 -8.36 5.65
N TYR A 252 -40.77 -8.98 5.71
CA TYR A 252 -40.57 -10.41 5.44
C TYR A 252 -41.55 -11.31 6.18
N ASP A 253 -41.80 -11.07 7.47
CA ASP A 253 -42.68 -11.91 8.29
C ASP A 253 -44.14 -11.83 7.84
N THR A 254 -44.61 -10.63 7.46
CA THR A 254 -45.96 -10.42 6.93
C THR A 254 -46.15 -11.07 5.56
N VAL A 255 -45.17 -10.92 4.66
CA VAL A 255 -45.18 -11.57 3.35
C VAL A 255 -45.15 -13.10 3.50
N ALA A 256 -44.29 -13.62 4.37
CA ALA A 256 -44.22 -15.05 4.67
C ALA A 256 -45.56 -15.59 5.23
N ASN A 257 -46.26 -14.81 6.06
CA ASN A 257 -47.58 -15.17 6.55
C ASN A 257 -48.65 -15.18 5.46
N TRP A 258 -48.62 -14.25 4.49
CA TRP A 258 -49.51 -14.29 3.33
C TRP A 258 -49.31 -15.56 2.50
N PHE A 259 -48.06 -15.97 2.26
CA PHE A 259 -47.76 -17.22 1.55
C PHE A 259 -48.13 -18.47 2.36
N LYS A 260 -48.02 -18.45 3.69
CA LYS A 260 -48.52 -19.54 4.56
C LYS A 260 -50.04 -19.65 4.51
N ASN A 261 -50.75 -18.52 4.57
CA ASN A 261 -52.22 -18.47 4.51
C ASN A 261 -52.75 -18.88 3.12
N LEU A 262 -51.99 -18.61 2.05
CA LEU A 262 -52.27 -19.11 0.70
C LEU A 262 -52.14 -20.65 0.64
N LYS A 263 -51.07 -21.21 1.23
CA LYS A 263 -50.88 -22.68 1.31
C LYS A 263 -51.93 -23.38 2.16
N SER A 264 -52.38 -22.75 3.24
CA SER A 264 -53.43 -23.29 4.10
C SER A 264 -54.86 -23.01 3.59
N ARG A 265 -55.02 -22.54 2.33
CA ARG A 265 -56.30 -22.18 1.69
C ARG A 265 -57.16 -21.16 2.46
N LYS A 266 -56.56 -20.35 3.34
CA LYS A 266 -57.27 -19.30 4.10
C LYS A 266 -57.49 -18.01 3.30
N ILE A 267 -56.75 -17.83 2.19
CA ILE A 267 -56.84 -16.68 1.29
C ILE A 267 -56.99 -17.22 -0.14
N THR A 268 -57.94 -16.68 -0.92
CA THR A 268 -58.09 -17.04 -2.32
C THR A 268 -57.06 -16.35 -3.21
N PRO A 269 -56.67 -16.95 -4.36
CA PRO A 269 -55.74 -16.34 -5.32
C PRO A 269 -56.10 -14.91 -5.73
N SER A 270 -57.40 -14.60 -5.83
CA SER A 270 -57.92 -13.26 -6.15
C SER A 270 -57.72 -12.26 -5.01
N GLN A 271 -57.92 -12.67 -3.76
CA GLN A 271 -57.62 -11.85 -2.57
C GLN A 271 -56.12 -11.59 -2.45
N PHE A 272 -55.28 -12.58 -2.78
CA PHE A 272 -53.83 -12.43 -2.78
C PHE A 272 -53.35 -11.45 -3.87
N LYS A 273 -53.93 -11.48 -5.06
CA LYS A 273 -53.67 -10.51 -6.14
C LYS A 273 -54.10 -9.09 -5.75
N ARG A 274 -55.18 -8.94 -5.00
CA ARG A 274 -55.65 -7.63 -4.49
C ARG A 274 -54.73 -7.03 -3.42
N ILE A 275 -54.12 -7.89 -2.58
CA ILE A 275 -53.21 -7.48 -1.50
C ILE A 275 -51.81 -7.17 -2.03
N THR A 276 -51.30 -8.00 -2.95
CA THR A 276 -49.91 -7.91 -3.42
C THR A 276 -49.75 -7.20 -4.76
N GLY A 277 -50.82 -7.03 -5.55
CA GLY A 277 -50.76 -6.48 -6.91
C GLY A 277 -50.17 -7.44 -7.95
N TYR A 278 -49.68 -8.62 -7.56
CA TYR A 278 -48.95 -9.54 -8.43
C TYR A 278 -49.71 -10.86 -8.69
N ASN A 279 -49.41 -11.50 -9.82
CA ASN A 279 -49.88 -12.86 -10.12
C ASN A 279 -49.21 -13.89 -9.19
N VAL A 280 -49.90 -14.99 -8.89
CA VAL A 280 -49.49 -16.02 -7.92
C VAL A 280 -48.14 -16.64 -8.29
N THR A 281 -47.89 -16.93 -9.56
CA THR A 281 -46.62 -17.50 -10.04
C THR A 281 -45.46 -16.52 -9.91
N ALA A 282 -45.64 -15.27 -10.37
CA ALA A 282 -44.65 -14.20 -10.22
C ALA A 282 -44.33 -13.95 -8.73
N ALA A 283 -45.36 -13.86 -7.89
CA ALA A 283 -45.20 -13.67 -6.46
C ALA A 283 -44.46 -14.83 -5.77
N GLN A 284 -44.71 -16.08 -6.18
CA GLN A 284 -43.98 -17.25 -5.66
C GLN A 284 -42.49 -17.21 -6.01
N THR A 285 -42.12 -16.83 -7.24
CA THR A 285 -40.71 -16.70 -7.63
C THR A 285 -40.00 -15.58 -6.87
N LEU A 286 -40.67 -14.43 -6.72
CA LEU A 286 -40.17 -13.30 -5.91
C LEU A 286 -40.01 -13.69 -4.45
N PHE A 287 -40.98 -14.42 -3.87
CA PHE A 287 -40.90 -14.90 -2.51
C PHE A 287 -39.77 -15.92 -2.29
N ALA A 288 -39.56 -16.83 -3.23
CA ALA A 288 -38.44 -17.76 -3.17
C ALA A 288 -37.09 -17.01 -3.16
N ASN A 289 -36.96 -15.94 -3.97
CA ASN A 289 -35.77 -15.10 -3.97
C ASN A 289 -35.65 -14.28 -2.67
N PHE A 290 -36.75 -13.72 -2.17
CA PHE A 290 -36.78 -12.98 -0.90
C PHE A 290 -36.41 -13.88 0.29
N GLN A 291 -36.91 -15.11 0.33
CA GLN A 291 -36.54 -16.13 1.32
C GLN A 291 -35.06 -16.50 1.23
N LYS A 292 -34.50 -16.64 0.02
CA LYS A 292 -33.05 -16.87 -0.17
C LYS A 292 -32.23 -15.70 0.36
N VAL A 293 -32.65 -14.45 0.14
CA VAL A 293 -31.95 -13.26 0.64
C VAL A 293 -32.05 -13.19 2.18
N HIS A 294 -33.25 -13.34 2.73
CA HIS A 294 -33.48 -13.31 4.17
C HIS A 294 -32.73 -14.42 4.92
N THR A 295 -32.72 -15.65 4.39
CA THR A 295 -31.95 -16.77 5.00
C THR A 295 -30.45 -16.53 4.96
N LYS A 296 -29.90 -15.98 3.86
CA LYS A 296 -28.49 -15.56 3.79
C LYS A 296 -28.18 -14.47 4.81
N LEU A 297 -29.06 -13.49 4.96
CA LEU A 297 -28.88 -12.39 5.90
C LEU A 297 -28.95 -12.87 7.35
N LEU A 298 -29.87 -13.78 7.67
CA LEU A 298 -29.91 -14.48 8.96
C LEU A 298 -28.64 -15.29 9.23
N HIS A 299 -28.09 -15.95 8.21
CA HIS A 299 -26.81 -16.66 8.33
C HIS A 299 -25.69 -15.68 8.68
N TYR A 300 -25.54 -14.58 7.94
CA TYR A 300 -24.54 -13.55 8.25
C TYR A 300 -24.73 -12.93 9.64
N LYS A 301 -25.98 -12.66 10.06
CA LYS A 301 -26.29 -12.18 11.42
C LYS A 301 -25.82 -13.16 12.50
N LYS A 302 -26.10 -14.46 12.30
CA LYS A 302 -25.67 -15.53 13.23
C LYS A 302 -24.15 -15.70 13.25
N GLU A 303 -23.49 -15.58 12.10
CA GLU A 303 -22.04 -15.73 11.98
C GLU A 303 -21.27 -14.54 12.58
N LEU A 304 -21.79 -13.32 12.40
CA LEU A 304 -21.09 -12.09 12.78
C LEU A 304 -21.41 -11.64 14.20
N ASN A 305 -22.56 -12.05 14.78
CA ASN A 305 -23.01 -11.58 16.10
C ASN A 305 -23.03 -10.03 16.21
N MET A 306 -23.31 -9.34 15.10
CA MET A 306 -23.38 -7.87 15.02
C MET A 306 -24.78 -7.46 14.59
N SER A 307 -25.21 -6.28 15.04
CA SER A 307 -26.44 -5.66 14.54
C SER A 307 -26.23 -5.10 13.12
N GLU A 308 -27.32 -4.90 12.38
CA GLU A 308 -27.25 -4.27 11.05
C GLU A 308 -26.65 -2.86 11.11
N GLU A 309 -27.03 -2.09 12.13
CA GLU A 309 -26.52 -0.74 12.37
C GLU A 309 -25.02 -0.74 12.62
N GLU A 310 -24.52 -1.69 13.44
CA GLU A 310 -23.09 -1.85 13.71
C GLU A 310 -22.31 -2.19 12.44
N ILE A 311 -22.86 -3.01 11.54
CA ILE A 311 -22.22 -3.41 10.28
C ILE A 311 -22.15 -2.22 9.32
N ILE A 312 -23.25 -1.47 9.18
CA ILE A 312 -23.31 -0.27 8.33
C ILE A 312 -22.32 0.78 8.85
N GLN A 313 -22.31 1.02 10.16
CA GLN A 313 -21.40 1.98 10.79
C GLN A 313 -19.94 1.55 10.64
N LEU A 314 -19.65 0.25 10.80
CA LEU A 314 -18.30 -0.29 10.58
C LEU A 314 -17.83 -0.07 9.14
N ASN A 315 -18.67 -0.35 8.14
CA ASN A 315 -18.33 -0.15 6.74
C ASN A 315 -18.09 1.32 6.40
N LYS A 316 -18.96 2.21 6.90
CA LYS A 316 -18.82 3.66 6.74
C LYS A 316 -17.51 4.16 7.32
N GLN A 317 -17.20 3.81 8.57
CA GLN A 317 -15.95 4.20 9.23
C GLN A 317 -14.71 3.66 8.52
N ILE A 318 -14.76 2.42 8.03
CA ILE A 318 -13.65 1.83 7.25
C ILE A 318 -13.45 2.60 5.94
N SER A 319 -14.52 2.98 5.25
CA SER A 319 -14.46 3.70 3.98
C SER A 319 -13.97 5.14 4.15
N GLU A 320 -14.42 5.84 5.19
CA GLU A 320 -13.97 7.19 5.54
C GLU A 320 -12.47 7.21 5.84
N ILE A 321 -12.00 6.37 6.76
CA ILE A 321 -10.57 6.33 7.13
C ILE A 321 -9.71 5.94 5.93
N LYS A 322 -10.19 5.02 5.07
CA LYS A 322 -9.46 4.65 3.85
C LYS A 322 -9.37 5.83 2.87
N SER A 323 -10.45 6.57 2.69
CA SER A 323 -10.46 7.77 1.85
C SER A 323 -9.50 8.84 2.39
N GLU A 324 -9.45 9.05 3.70
CA GLU A 324 -8.47 9.96 4.34
C GLU A 324 -7.03 9.51 4.06
N ILE A 325 -6.72 8.22 4.22
CA ILE A 325 -5.38 7.69 3.93
C ILE A 325 -5.02 7.86 2.44
N GLU A 326 -5.97 7.64 1.54
CA GLU A 326 -5.77 7.80 0.10
C GLU A 326 -5.52 9.27 -0.27
N LYS A 327 -6.30 10.20 0.30
CA LYS A 327 -6.09 11.64 0.13
C LYS A 327 -4.70 12.07 0.60
N ASP A 328 -4.31 11.66 1.80
CA ASP A 328 -3.00 11.98 2.37
C ASP A 328 -1.85 11.43 1.52
N LYS A 329 -2.01 10.22 0.98
CA LYS A 329 -1.03 9.62 0.08
C LYS A 329 -0.95 10.37 -1.24
N LEU A 330 -2.09 10.73 -1.82
CA LEU A 330 -2.16 11.49 -3.06
C LEU A 330 -1.52 12.88 -2.90
N GLU A 331 -1.75 13.55 -1.78
CA GLU A 331 -1.15 14.85 -1.44
C GLU A 331 0.39 14.77 -1.48
N ILE A 332 0.99 13.77 -0.82
CA ILE A 332 2.46 13.56 -0.87
C ILE A 332 2.92 13.22 -2.29
N ILE A 333 2.18 12.37 -3.01
CA ILE A 333 2.56 11.97 -4.38
C ILE A 333 2.57 13.20 -5.30
N GLN A 334 1.49 13.98 -5.31
CA GLN A 334 1.29 15.12 -6.21
C GLN A 334 2.42 16.14 -6.09
N VAL A 335 2.77 16.53 -4.86
CA VAL A 335 3.87 17.50 -4.62
C VAL A 335 5.23 16.96 -5.07
N ASN A 336 5.42 15.64 -5.03
CA ASN A 336 6.70 15.01 -5.38
C ASN A 336 6.76 14.47 -6.83
N LEU A 337 5.71 14.66 -7.64
CA LEU A 337 5.72 14.22 -9.05
C LEU A 337 6.78 14.96 -9.90
N GLY A 338 7.07 16.23 -9.58
CA GLY A 338 8.11 16.99 -10.29
C GLY A 338 9.50 16.32 -10.21
N LEU A 339 9.79 15.68 -9.07
CA LEU A 339 11.01 14.88 -8.91
C LEU A 339 11.05 13.71 -9.91
N VAL A 340 9.93 13.03 -10.12
CA VAL A 340 9.84 11.91 -11.08
C VAL A 340 10.11 12.37 -12.51
N VAL A 341 9.53 13.51 -12.92
CA VAL A 341 9.72 14.08 -14.25
C VAL A 341 11.20 14.39 -14.49
N SER A 342 11.89 14.99 -13.50
CA SER A 342 13.33 15.27 -13.62
C SER A 342 14.17 14.00 -13.82
N PHE A 343 13.85 12.91 -13.11
CA PHE A 343 14.53 11.63 -13.30
C PHE A 343 14.21 11.01 -14.65
N ALA A 344 12.95 10.95 -15.04
CA ALA A 344 12.50 10.37 -16.30
C ALA A 344 13.16 11.06 -17.50
N LYS A 345 13.23 12.40 -17.51
CA LYS A 345 13.92 13.18 -18.56
C LYS A 345 15.40 12.79 -18.68
N LYS A 346 16.13 12.72 -17.56
CA LYS A 346 17.56 12.31 -17.56
C LYS A 346 17.75 10.91 -18.14
N PHE A 347 16.91 9.95 -17.77
CA PHE A 347 17.01 8.58 -18.28
C PHE A 347 16.55 8.43 -19.74
N ALA A 348 15.54 9.19 -20.16
CA ALA A 348 15.08 9.26 -21.54
C ALA A 348 16.20 9.77 -22.46
N MET A 349 16.85 10.89 -22.09
CA MET A 349 17.94 11.47 -22.86
C MET A 349 19.13 10.50 -23.03
N LEU A 350 19.43 9.71 -21.99
CA LEU A 350 20.53 8.74 -22.03
C LEU A 350 20.25 7.48 -22.86
N THR A 351 18.98 7.13 -23.07
CA THR A 351 18.61 5.79 -23.59
C THR A 351 17.68 5.84 -24.81
N GLY A 352 17.10 7.00 -25.13
CA GLY A 352 16.14 7.16 -26.23
C GLY A 352 14.77 6.53 -25.99
N ALA A 353 14.40 6.24 -24.73
CA ALA A 353 13.10 5.67 -24.38
C ALA A 353 12.02 6.76 -24.21
N ASP A 354 10.74 6.41 -24.43
CA ASP A 354 9.62 7.34 -24.29
C ASP A 354 9.54 7.90 -22.85
N VAL A 355 9.57 9.23 -22.76
CA VAL A 355 9.49 9.97 -21.51
C VAL A 355 8.18 9.69 -20.77
N ASN A 356 7.07 9.51 -21.49
CA ASN A 356 5.74 9.31 -20.89
C ASN A 356 5.71 8.01 -20.06
N ASP A 357 6.20 6.92 -20.64
CA ASP A 357 6.29 5.63 -19.98
C ASP A 357 7.21 5.66 -18.75
N LEU A 358 8.36 6.33 -18.87
CA LEU A 358 9.31 6.47 -17.75
C LEU A 358 8.70 7.30 -16.60
N ILE A 359 7.91 8.34 -16.91
CA ILE A 359 7.18 9.12 -15.91
C ILE A 359 6.15 8.24 -15.20
N GLN A 360 5.36 7.45 -15.94
CA GLN A 360 4.34 6.59 -15.32
C GLN A 360 4.97 5.54 -14.41
N GLU A 361 6.03 4.87 -14.87
CA GLU A 361 6.73 3.87 -14.08
C GLU A 361 7.43 4.48 -12.86
N GLY A 362 8.05 5.65 -13.04
CA GLY A 362 8.60 6.44 -11.95
C GLY A 362 7.54 6.84 -10.93
N ALA A 363 6.33 7.21 -11.36
CA ALA A 363 5.19 7.53 -10.50
C ALA A 363 4.73 6.30 -9.70
N THR A 364 4.72 5.10 -10.30
CA THR A 364 4.47 3.86 -9.53
C THR A 364 5.57 3.60 -8.49
N GLY A 365 6.82 3.94 -8.81
CA GLY A 365 7.95 3.89 -7.87
C GLY A 365 7.77 4.86 -6.70
N LEU A 366 7.37 6.10 -6.99
CA LEU A 366 7.07 7.11 -5.99
C LEU A 366 5.92 6.68 -5.07
N ALA A 367 4.83 6.15 -5.62
CA ALA A 367 3.70 5.63 -4.82
C ALA A 367 4.14 4.52 -3.86
N LYS A 368 5.02 3.60 -4.31
CA LYS A 368 5.63 2.56 -3.45
C LYS A 368 6.53 3.16 -2.37
N ALA A 369 7.22 4.26 -2.66
CA ALA A 369 8.02 4.98 -1.68
C ALA A 369 7.12 5.55 -0.57
N VAL A 370 6.02 6.22 -0.93
CA VAL A 370 5.06 6.79 0.04
C VAL A 370 4.49 5.72 0.96
N GLU A 371 4.10 4.54 0.46
CA GLU A 371 3.60 3.45 1.31
C GLU A 371 4.60 3.00 2.39
N LYS A 372 5.89 3.02 2.05
CA LYS A 372 6.97 2.46 2.88
C LYS A 372 7.78 3.50 3.64
N PHE A 373 7.48 4.78 3.45
CA PHE A 373 8.24 5.85 4.07
C PHE A 373 8.10 5.83 5.60
N GLU A 374 9.24 5.99 6.28
CA GLU A 374 9.34 6.00 7.74
C GLU A 374 10.10 7.26 8.18
N TRP A 375 9.39 8.32 8.56
CA TRP A 375 10.00 9.59 9.01
C TRP A 375 10.87 9.42 10.28
N ARG A 376 10.65 8.36 11.06
CA ARG A 376 11.42 8.07 12.28
C ARG A 376 12.92 7.87 12.02
N LYS A 377 13.30 7.56 10.78
CA LYS A 377 14.71 7.40 10.38
C LYS A 377 15.43 8.73 10.14
N GLY A 378 14.73 9.87 10.15
CA GLY A 378 15.33 11.20 10.05
C GLY A 378 15.68 11.67 8.63
N TYR A 379 15.64 10.81 7.61
CA TYR A 379 15.90 11.18 6.22
C TYR A 379 14.72 11.96 5.59
N LYS A 380 15.04 12.90 4.68
CA LYS A 380 14.03 13.59 3.85
C LYS A 380 13.30 12.62 2.93
N PHE A 381 12.05 12.90 2.58
CA PHE A 381 11.27 12.02 1.71
C PHE A 381 11.90 11.92 0.30
N SER A 382 12.37 13.03 -0.26
CA SER A 382 13.03 13.07 -1.58
C SER A 382 14.22 12.10 -1.70
N THR A 383 15.09 12.05 -0.68
CA THR A 383 16.23 11.13 -0.61
C THR A 383 15.78 9.67 -0.63
N TYR A 384 14.68 9.35 0.06
CA TYR A 384 14.13 7.99 0.07
C TYR A 384 13.41 7.64 -1.24
N ALA A 385 12.62 8.57 -1.78
CA ALA A 385 11.87 8.41 -3.02
C ALA A 385 12.80 8.19 -4.22
N HIS A 386 13.95 8.87 -4.25
CA HIS A 386 14.97 8.72 -5.29
C HIS A 386 15.30 7.25 -5.59
N TRP A 387 15.57 6.43 -4.57
CA TRP A 387 15.90 5.02 -4.72
C TRP A 387 14.77 4.21 -5.37
N TRP A 388 13.53 4.48 -4.97
CA TRP A 388 12.36 3.77 -5.50
C TRP A 388 12.01 4.18 -6.93
N ILE A 389 12.14 5.47 -7.25
CA ILE A 389 11.93 6.01 -8.59
C ILE A 389 12.98 5.43 -9.54
N ARG A 390 14.27 5.52 -9.18
CA ARG A 390 15.36 4.97 -9.99
C ARG A 390 15.22 3.47 -10.20
N GLN A 391 14.87 2.72 -9.16
CA GLN A 391 14.65 1.27 -9.25
C GLN A 391 13.50 0.92 -10.18
N ALA A 392 12.38 1.66 -10.11
CA ALA A 392 11.22 1.42 -10.97
C ALA A 392 11.56 1.70 -12.44
N ILE A 393 12.13 2.87 -12.73
CA ILE A 393 12.55 3.26 -14.09
C ILE A 393 13.58 2.28 -14.65
N SER A 394 14.63 1.98 -13.89
CA SER A 394 15.68 1.05 -14.33
C SER A 394 15.15 -0.35 -14.58
N ARG A 395 14.16 -0.80 -13.79
CA ARG A 395 13.49 -2.09 -13.97
C ARG A 395 12.54 -2.08 -15.17
N TYR A 396 11.83 -0.99 -15.44
CA TYR A 396 11.00 -0.87 -16.63
C TYR A 396 11.86 -0.93 -17.89
N MET A 397 12.94 -0.15 -17.93
CA MET A 397 13.94 -0.23 -19.00
C MET A 397 14.51 -1.64 -19.10
N ALA A 398 14.81 -2.21 -17.92
CA ALA A 398 15.04 -3.62 -17.61
C ALA A 398 14.28 -4.66 -18.45
N GLU A 399 13.02 -4.37 -18.70
CA GLU A 399 12.03 -5.36 -19.10
C GLU A 399 11.40 -5.03 -20.46
N TYR A 400 11.32 -3.75 -20.84
CA TYR A 400 10.47 -3.29 -21.94
C TYR A 400 11.17 -2.49 -23.04
N THR A 401 12.39 -1.97 -22.85
CA THR A 401 13.03 -1.13 -23.90
C THR A 401 13.63 -1.91 -25.06
N LYS A 402 13.86 -3.22 -24.90
CA LYS A 402 14.39 -4.08 -25.98
C LYS A 402 13.26 -4.95 -26.51
N THR A 403 13.22 -5.10 -27.83
CA THR A 403 12.30 -6.01 -28.54
C THR A 403 12.39 -7.44 -28.00
N ILE A 404 13.60 -7.87 -27.64
CA ILE A 404 13.84 -9.18 -27.01
C ILE A 404 14.07 -8.99 -25.51
N ARG A 405 13.18 -9.58 -24.71
CA ARG A 405 13.25 -9.53 -23.25
C ARG A 405 14.41 -10.40 -22.73
N LEU A 406 15.34 -9.76 -22.03
CA LEU A 406 16.43 -10.45 -21.33
C LEU A 406 16.24 -10.37 -19.81
N PRO A 407 16.51 -11.45 -19.04
CA PRO A 407 16.53 -11.40 -17.59
C PRO A 407 17.52 -10.35 -17.05
N VAL A 408 17.19 -9.74 -15.91
CA VAL A 408 17.98 -8.63 -15.31
C VAL A 408 19.44 -9.02 -15.08
N HIS A 409 19.71 -10.24 -14.58
CA HIS A 409 21.08 -10.69 -14.31
C HIS A 409 21.92 -10.82 -15.60
N ILE A 410 21.32 -11.25 -16.72
CA ILE A 410 22.00 -11.30 -18.02
C ILE A 410 22.33 -9.89 -18.50
N ARG A 411 21.41 -8.94 -18.30
CA ARG A 411 21.66 -7.54 -18.66
C ARG A 411 22.77 -6.90 -17.84
N GLU A 412 22.83 -7.19 -16.55
CA GLU A 412 23.95 -6.74 -15.71
C GLU A 412 25.29 -7.28 -16.21
N LEU A 413 25.34 -8.54 -16.67
CA LEU A 413 26.52 -9.11 -17.29
C LEU A 413 26.88 -8.39 -18.60
N VAL A 414 25.90 -8.15 -19.48
CA VAL A 414 26.11 -7.40 -20.73
C VAL A 414 26.61 -5.98 -20.45
N SER A 415 26.03 -5.27 -19.48
CA SER A 415 26.49 -3.92 -19.12
C SER A 415 27.91 -3.92 -18.54
N LYS A 416 28.28 -4.94 -17.75
CA LYS A 416 29.65 -5.11 -17.27
C LYS A 416 30.61 -5.41 -18.43
N MET A 417 30.20 -6.28 -19.35
CA MET A 417 30.94 -6.62 -20.56
C MET A 417 31.20 -5.38 -21.43
N ILE A 418 30.17 -4.55 -21.67
CA ILE A 418 30.29 -3.28 -22.41
C ILE A 418 31.23 -2.30 -21.70
N LYS A 419 31.22 -2.24 -20.35
CA LYS A 419 32.15 -1.41 -19.61
C LYS A 419 33.59 -1.88 -19.78
N VAL A 420 33.84 -3.18 -19.65
CA VAL A 420 35.17 -3.78 -19.86
C VAL A 420 35.64 -3.52 -21.29
N TYR A 421 34.76 -3.74 -22.27
CA TYR A 421 35.00 -3.42 -23.68
C TYR A 421 35.42 -1.96 -23.89
N LYS A 422 34.66 -1.01 -23.33
CA LYS A 422 34.99 0.43 -23.43
C LYS A 422 36.33 0.77 -22.78
N THR A 423 36.61 0.21 -21.61
CA THR A 423 37.90 0.44 -20.93
C THR A 423 39.08 -0.19 -21.66
N PHE A 424 38.87 -1.31 -22.35
CA PHE A 424 39.90 -1.97 -23.15
C PHE A 424 40.15 -1.17 -24.43
N LYS A 425 39.09 -0.79 -25.15
CA LYS A 425 39.19 0.06 -26.35
C LYS A 425 39.84 1.43 -26.07
N GLN A 426 39.72 1.95 -24.85
CA GLN A 426 40.44 3.17 -24.45
C GLN A 426 41.94 2.95 -24.18
N LYS A 427 42.37 1.71 -23.90
CA LYS A 427 43.76 1.37 -23.59
C LYS A 427 44.52 0.76 -24.77
N SER A 428 43.78 0.20 -25.73
CA SER A 428 44.31 -0.50 -26.89
C SER A 428 43.48 -0.11 -28.11
N ASP A 429 44.15 0.35 -29.17
CA ASP A 429 43.51 0.69 -30.46
C ASP A 429 43.20 -0.54 -31.33
N GLU A 430 43.52 -1.75 -30.85
CA GLU A 430 43.27 -3.02 -31.56
C GLU A 430 41.85 -3.58 -31.32
N GLU A 431 41.34 -4.30 -32.33
CA GLU A 431 40.06 -5.02 -32.21
C GLU A 431 40.18 -6.24 -31.30
N ILE A 432 39.24 -6.38 -30.37
CA ILE A 432 39.19 -7.45 -29.38
C ILE A 432 38.86 -8.79 -30.05
N THR A 433 39.70 -9.81 -29.85
CA THR A 433 39.39 -11.19 -30.27
C THR A 433 38.63 -11.95 -29.18
N THR A 434 37.92 -13.02 -29.55
CA THR A 434 37.17 -13.88 -28.62
C THR A 434 38.02 -14.54 -27.53
N LYS A 435 39.35 -14.50 -27.65
CA LYS A 435 40.30 -15.00 -26.64
C LYS A 435 40.62 -13.99 -25.54
N ASP A 436 40.36 -12.70 -25.77
CA ASP A 436 40.66 -11.62 -24.83
C ASP A 436 39.47 -11.30 -23.89
N TYR A 437 38.31 -11.92 -24.16
CA TYR A 437 37.07 -11.86 -23.36
C TYR A 437 37.02 -12.94 -22.28
#